data_AF-X1R1A8-F1
#
_entry.id   AF-X1R1A8-F1
#
_cell.length_a   1.000
_cell.length_b   1.000
_cell.length_c   1.000
_cell.angle_alpha   90.00
_cell.angle_beta   90.00
_cell.angle_gamma   90.00
#
_symmetry.space_group_name_H-M   'P 1'
#
loop_
_entity.id
_entity.type
_entity.pdbx_description
1 polymer ?
#
loop_
_entity_poly.entity_id
_entity_poly.type
_entity_poly.pdbx_seq_one_letter_code
_entity_poly.pdbx_strand_id
1 'polypeptide(L)'
;MVNDLFRRITVLKGIFAVNAMGMAAYRIFARLYFAEAGLTIIQIGILFSVPGFILILSQPIWSIFTDYWGSEKTSIKIMLIGSAVFLLLYYFAASFFLDHFVALLILIGILSLFYTAKEPTQNSLALSHLEGGEKR
;
A
#
# COMPACT_ATOMS: atom_id res chain seq x y z
N MET A 1 -17.89 -12.01 -23.71
CA MET A 1 -17.21 -10.73 -23.37
C MET A 1 -17.67 -10.14 -22.03
N VAL A 2 -18.97 -10.07 -21.73
CA VAL A 2 -19.50 -9.54 -20.44
C VAL A 2 -19.08 -10.38 -19.22
N ASN A 3 -19.09 -11.72 -19.33
CA ASN A 3 -18.68 -12.62 -18.24
C ASN A 3 -17.20 -12.48 -17.84
N ASP A 4 -16.30 -12.25 -18.81
CA ASP A 4 -14.87 -12.06 -18.52
C ASP A 4 -14.59 -10.74 -17.81
N LEU A 5 -15.29 -9.67 -18.21
CA LEU A 5 -15.19 -8.38 -17.55
C LEU A 5 -15.68 -8.46 -16.10
N PHE A 6 -16.84 -9.10 -15.89
CA PHE A 6 -17.42 -9.27 -14.55
C PHE A 6 -16.51 -10.10 -13.64
N ARG A 7 -15.97 -11.21 -14.13
CA ARG A 7 -15.02 -12.05 -13.40
C ARG A 7 -13.73 -11.30 -13.05
N ARG A 8 -13.17 -10.50 -13.96
CA ARG A 8 -11.99 -9.66 -13.70
C ARG A 8 -12.24 -8.62 -12.61
N ILE A 9 -13.40 -7.97 -12.62
CA ILE A 9 -13.78 -6.98 -11.60
C ILE A 9 -13.95 -7.63 -10.23
N THR A 10 -14.62 -8.79 -10.15
CA THR A 10 -14.81 -9.52 -8.89
C THR A 10 -13.49 -9.98 -8.27
N VAL A 11 -12.56 -10.48 -9.10
CA VAL A 11 -11.22 -10.86 -8.63
C VAL A 11 -10.47 -9.64 -8.08
N LEU A 12 -10.49 -8.50 -8.78
CA LEU A 12 -9.86 -7.28 -8.30
C LEU A 12 -10.44 -6.84 -6.95
N LYS A 13 -11.77 -6.82 -6.81
CA LYS A 13 -12.45 -6.49 -5.53
C LYS A 13 -11.97 -7.40 -4.40
N GLY A 14 -11.83 -8.70 -4.65
CA GLY A 14 -11.32 -9.66 -3.67
C GLY A 14 -9.90 -9.33 -3.21
N ILE A 15 -8.98 -9.05 -4.14
CA ILE A 15 -7.59 -8.70 -3.81
C ILE A 15 -7.54 -7.40 -2.99
N PHE A 16 -8.35 -6.39 -3.37
CA PHE A 16 -8.46 -5.15 -2.62
C PHE A 16 -8.95 -5.37 -1.18
N ALA A 17 -9.97 -6.20 -0.99
CA ALA A 17 -10.53 -6.50 0.31
C ALA A 17 -9.52 -7.19 1.23
N VAL A 18 -8.82 -8.22 0.73
CA VAL A 18 -7.78 -8.93 1.49
C VAL A 18 -6.64 -8.01 1.88
N ASN A 19 -6.15 -7.19 0.96
CA ASN A 19 -5.11 -6.22 1.24
C ASN A 19 -5.56 -5.17 2.28
N ALA A 20 -6.80 -4.68 2.19
CA ALA A 20 -7.35 -3.74 3.17
C ALA A 20 -7.48 -4.37 4.58
N MET A 21 -7.93 -5.61 4.68
CA MET A 21 -8.00 -6.35 5.94
C MET A 21 -6.61 -6.53 6.58
N GLY A 22 -5.61 -6.93 5.79
CA GLY A 22 -4.23 -7.06 6.28
C GLY A 22 -3.66 -5.73 6.79
N MET A 23 -3.88 -4.64 6.05
CA MET A 23 -3.43 -3.30 6.46
C MET A 23 -4.17 -2.79 7.71
N ALA A 24 -5.44 -3.14 7.88
CA ALA A 24 -6.19 -2.80 9.09
C ALA A 24 -5.62 -3.50 10.33
N ALA A 25 -5.33 -4.80 10.22
CA ALA A 25 -4.68 -5.56 11.29
C ALA A 25 -3.30 -4.97 11.65
N TYR A 26 -2.48 -4.66 10.64
CA TYR A 26 -1.20 -3.99 10.84
C TYR A 26 -1.34 -2.67 11.63
N ARG A 27 -2.24 -1.76 11.20
CA ARG A 27 -2.37 -0.44 11.84
C ARG A 27 -2.77 -0.51 13.31
N ILE A 28 -3.57 -1.50 13.71
CA ILE A 28 -4.04 -1.67 15.08
C ILE A 28 -2.98 -2.36 15.93
N PHE A 29 -2.47 -3.51 15.48
CA PHE A 29 -1.63 -4.37 16.32
C PHE A 29 -0.15 -4.05 16.28
N ALA A 30 0.37 -3.41 15.23
CA ALA A 30 1.81 -3.14 15.11
C ALA A 30 2.34 -2.25 16.25
N ARG A 31 1.54 -1.28 16.74
CA ARG A 31 1.95 -0.44 17.88
C ARG A 31 2.12 -1.24 19.17
N LEU A 32 1.18 -2.15 19.44
CA LEU A 32 1.21 -3.01 20.61
C LEU A 32 2.41 -3.96 20.53
N TYR A 33 2.60 -4.58 19.36
CA TYR A 33 3.72 -5.47 19.10
C TYR A 33 5.09 -4.79 19.29
N PHE A 34 5.28 -3.58 18.77
CA PHE A 34 6.52 -2.84 18.95
C PHE A 34 6.80 -2.45 20.39
N ALA A 35 5.75 -2.08 21.15
CA ALA A 35 5.89 -1.77 22.56
C ALA A 35 6.30 -3.01 23.38
N GLU A 36 5.67 -4.16 23.12
CA GLU A 36 6.04 -5.45 23.75
C GLU A 36 7.44 -5.92 23.37
N ALA A 37 7.88 -5.62 22.14
CA ALA A 37 9.23 -5.92 21.67
C ALA A 37 10.31 -4.92 22.16
N GLY A 38 9.95 -3.96 23.02
CA GLY A 38 10.91 -3.09 23.69
C GLY A 38 11.28 -1.81 22.93
N LEU A 39 10.57 -1.46 21.84
CA LEU A 39 10.75 -0.15 21.21
C LEU A 39 10.22 0.95 22.13
N THR A 40 10.98 2.05 22.20
CA THR A 40 10.55 3.24 22.95
C THR A 40 9.35 3.91 22.28
N ILE A 41 8.57 4.66 23.07
CA ILE A 41 7.42 5.44 22.57
C ILE A 41 7.87 6.41 21.46
N ILE A 42 9.07 6.99 21.58
CA ILE A 42 9.63 7.90 20.57
C ILE A 42 9.91 7.15 19.25
N GLN A 43 10.54 5.98 19.32
CA GLN A 43 10.82 5.14 18.14
C GLN A 43 9.53 4.72 17.43
N ILE A 44 8.52 4.30 18.19
CA ILE A 44 7.19 3.97 17.64
C ILE A 44 6.58 5.23 16.99
N GLY A 45 6.65 6.37 17.66
CA GLY A 45 6.18 7.65 17.09
C GLY A 45 6.81 7.94 15.73
N ILE A 46 8.14 7.85 15.64
CA ILE A 46 8.89 8.07 14.39
C ILE A 46 8.43 7.07 13.30
N LEU A 47 8.37 5.77 13.60
CA LEU A 47 7.94 4.73 12.64
C LEU A 47 6.57 5.04 12.04
N PHE A 48 5.62 5.47 12.87
CA PHE A 48 4.26 5.76 12.42
C PHE A 48 4.12 7.14 11.76
N SER A 49 5.09 8.04 11.89
CA SER A 49 5.15 9.30 11.14
C SER A 49 5.71 9.13 9.73
N VAL A 50 6.60 8.14 9.49
CA VAL A 50 7.23 7.89 8.18
C VAL A 50 6.23 7.87 7.01
N PRO A 51 5.08 7.15 7.09
CA PRO A 51 4.16 7.09 5.96
C PRO A 51 3.61 8.46 5.54
N GLY A 52 3.43 9.39 6.48
CA GLY A 52 2.98 10.75 6.19
C GLY A 52 3.98 11.52 5.33
N PHE A 53 5.28 11.37 5.60
CA PHE A 53 6.34 11.97 4.78
C PHE A 53 6.45 11.30 3.42
N ILE A 54 6.39 9.96 3.39
CA ILE A 54 6.48 9.20 2.15
C ILE A 54 5.29 9.47 1.22
N LEU A 55 4.10 9.74 1.75
CA LEU A 55 2.91 10.06 0.96
C LEU A 55 3.17 11.22 -0.03
N ILE A 56 3.88 12.26 0.40
CA ILE A 56 4.20 13.45 -0.41
C ILE A 56 5.00 13.06 -1.66
N LEU A 57 5.91 12.10 -1.53
CA LEU A 57 6.77 11.62 -2.61
C LEU A 57 6.13 10.48 -3.41
N SER A 58 5.34 9.65 -2.75
CA SER A 58 4.71 8.46 -3.32
C SER A 58 3.77 8.86 -4.46
N GLN A 59 2.95 9.89 -4.28
CA GLN A 59 2.01 10.36 -5.31
C GLN A 59 2.69 10.73 -6.64
N PRO A 60 3.66 11.66 -6.70
CA PRO A 60 4.32 12.02 -7.96
C PRO A 60 5.10 10.85 -8.57
N ILE A 61 5.77 10.02 -7.75
CA ILE A 61 6.49 8.83 -8.25
C ILE A 61 5.52 7.92 -9.01
N TRP A 62 4.36 7.62 -8.43
CA TRP A 62 3.37 6.74 -9.06
C TRP A 62 2.62 7.40 -10.22
N SER A 63 2.48 8.72 -10.22
CA SER A 63 1.96 9.46 -11.38
C SER A 63 2.88 9.25 -12.59
N ILE A 64 4.18 9.56 -12.44
CA ILE A 64 5.17 9.40 -13.50
C ILE A 64 5.23 7.95 -13.96
N PHE A 65 5.19 7.00 -13.01
CA PHE A 65 5.18 5.58 -13.33
C PHE A 65 3.95 5.19 -14.15
N THR A 66 2.78 5.71 -13.79
CA THR A 66 1.54 5.46 -14.52
C THR A 66 1.58 6.03 -15.93
N ASP A 67 2.12 7.23 -16.09
CA ASP A 67 2.27 7.90 -17.38
C ASP A 67 3.25 7.13 -18.28
N TYR A 68 4.36 6.62 -17.70
CA TYR A 68 5.35 5.83 -18.43
C TYR A 68 4.80 4.49 -18.95
N TRP A 69 4.04 3.78 -18.11
CA TRP A 69 3.47 2.48 -18.48
C TRP A 69 2.14 2.59 -19.24
N GLY A 70 1.59 3.80 -19.40
CA GLY A 70 0.33 4.08 -20.10
C GLY A 70 -0.88 3.35 -19.51
N SER A 71 -0.81 2.90 -18.26
CA SER A 71 -1.85 2.06 -17.66
C SER A 71 -1.93 2.18 -16.14
N GLU A 72 -2.94 2.91 -15.67
CA GLU A 72 -3.33 2.98 -14.25
C GLU A 72 -3.54 1.58 -13.64
N LYS A 73 -4.06 0.63 -14.43
CA LYS A 73 -4.30 -0.76 -14.01
C LYS A 73 -3.01 -1.50 -13.68
N THR A 74 -1.92 -1.22 -14.39
CA THR A 74 -0.61 -1.83 -14.12
C THR A 74 -0.01 -1.26 -12.85
N SER A 75 -0.02 0.06 -12.67
CA SER A 75 0.45 0.73 -11.46
C SER A 75 -0.28 0.22 -10.21
N ILE A 76 -1.61 0.15 -10.26
CA ILE A 76 -2.44 -0.35 -9.15
C ILE A 76 -2.09 -1.80 -8.79
N LYS A 77 -1.83 -2.66 -9.77
CA LYS A 77 -1.42 -4.05 -9.50
C LYS A 77 -0.07 -4.10 -8.78
N ILE A 78 0.89 -3.29 -9.21
CA ILE A 78 2.22 -3.24 -8.58
C ILE A 78 2.11 -2.71 -7.15
N MET A 79 1.30 -1.68 -6.91
CA MET A 79 1.01 -1.18 -5.56
C MET A 79 0.39 -2.26 -4.66
N LEU A 80 -0.59 -3.01 -5.17
CA LEU A 80 -1.24 -4.10 -4.44
C LEU A 80 -0.28 -5.24 -4.10
N ILE A 81 0.48 -5.71 -5.09
CA ILE A 81 1.43 -6.80 -4.91
C ILE A 81 2.56 -6.33 -3.98
N GLY A 82 3.12 -5.14 -4.22
CA GLY A 82 4.18 -4.57 -3.40
C GLY A 82 3.74 -4.40 -1.95
N SER A 83 2.58 -3.78 -1.70
CA SER A 83 2.07 -3.64 -0.33
C SER A 83 1.82 -4.98 0.35
N ALA A 84 1.29 -5.99 -0.36
CA ALA A 84 1.11 -7.32 0.20
C ALA A 84 2.44 -8.01 0.54
N VAL A 85 3.41 -7.98 -0.38
CA VAL A 85 4.73 -8.59 -0.20
C VAL A 85 5.48 -7.91 0.95
N PHE A 86 5.54 -6.58 0.98
CA PHE A 86 6.23 -5.86 2.04
C PHE A 86 5.53 -5.94 3.40
N LEU A 87 4.20 -6.09 3.43
CA LEU A 87 3.47 -6.38 4.65
C LEU A 87 3.78 -7.79 5.17
N LEU A 88 3.86 -8.80 4.29
CA LEU A 88 4.27 -10.15 4.70
C LEU A 88 5.73 -10.18 5.16
N LEU A 89 6.64 -9.51 4.43
CA LEU A 89 8.03 -9.34 4.85
C LEU A 89 8.10 -8.66 6.23
N TYR A 90 7.28 -7.64 6.46
CA TYR A 90 7.13 -7.04 7.78
C TYR A 90 6.75 -8.07 8.84
N TYR A 91 5.72 -8.89 8.63
CA TYR A 91 5.33 -9.89 9.63
C TYR A 91 6.38 -10.98 9.86
N PHE A 92 6.98 -11.54 8.80
CA PHE A 92 7.92 -12.65 8.92
C PHE A 92 9.32 -12.23 9.36
N ALA A 93 9.74 -11.03 8.98
CA ALA A 93 11.06 -10.52 9.32
C ALA A 93 11.04 -9.51 10.47
N ALA A 94 9.86 -9.16 11.02
CA ALA A 94 9.75 -8.32 12.21
C ALA A 94 10.61 -8.85 13.35
N SER A 95 10.57 -10.15 13.64
CA SER A 95 11.38 -10.77 14.69
C SER A 95 12.88 -10.51 14.53
N PHE A 96 13.39 -10.43 13.30
CA PHE A 96 14.79 -10.12 12.99
C PHE A 96 15.06 -8.61 12.97
N PHE A 97 14.11 -7.82 12.49
CA PHE A 97 14.24 -6.38 12.35
C PHE A 97 13.96 -5.60 13.65
N LEU A 98 13.31 -6.21 14.64
CA LEU A 98 13.01 -5.58 15.93
C LEU A 98 14.25 -5.09 16.67
N ASP A 99 15.36 -5.84 16.58
CA ASP A 99 16.65 -5.44 17.17
C ASP A 99 17.32 -4.27 16.42
N HIS A 100 16.83 -3.96 15.21
CA HIS A 100 17.41 -2.99 14.29
C HIS A 100 16.39 -1.94 13.85
N PHE A 101 16.18 -0.92 14.69
CA PHE A 101 15.23 0.17 14.44
C PHE A 101 15.35 0.82 13.04
N VAL A 102 16.58 0.99 12.52
CA VAL A 102 16.82 1.54 11.17
C VAL A 102 16.26 0.63 10.07
N ALA A 103 16.36 -0.68 10.24
CA ALA A 103 15.82 -1.63 9.28
C ALA A 103 14.29 -1.60 9.25
N LEU A 104 13.64 -1.44 10.41
CA LEU A 104 12.19 -1.20 10.49
C LEU A 104 11.79 0.11 9.79
N LEU A 105 12.56 1.19 9.92
CA LEU A 105 12.29 2.45 9.22
C LEU A 105 12.35 2.28 7.70
N ILE A 106 13.37 1.58 7.19
CA ILE A 106 13.49 1.29 5.75
C ILE A 106 12.31 0.45 5.29
N LEU A 107 11.97 -0.60 6.03
CA LEU A 107 10.88 -1.50 5.68
C LEU A 107 9.52 -0.79 5.65
N ILE A 108 9.22 0.03 6.66
CA ILE A 108 8.01 0.86 6.69
C ILE A 108 8.04 1.91 5.59
N GLY A 109 9.19 2.52 5.30
CA GLY A 109 9.34 3.48 4.21
C GLY A 109 9.01 2.88 2.86
N ILE A 110 9.55 1.69 2.57
CA ILE A 110 9.27 0.96 1.33
C ILE A 110 7.81 0.52 1.28
N LEU A 111 7.27 -0.07 2.36
CA LEU A 111 5.85 -0.42 2.44
C LEU A 111 4.96 0.79 2.16
N SER A 112 5.29 1.94 2.77
CA SER A 112 4.57 3.22 2.60
C SER A 112 4.53 3.65 1.15
N LEU A 113 5.64 3.52 0.42
CA LEU A 113 5.69 3.87 -1.00
C LEU A 113 4.59 3.17 -1.81
N PHE A 114 4.26 1.91 -1.48
CA PHE A 114 3.26 1.14 -2.20
C PHE A 114 1.83 1.36 -1.68
N TYR A 115 1.63 1.55 -0.37
CA TYR A 115 0.26 1.60 0.17
C TYR A 115 -0.33 3.01 0.20
N THR A 116 0.47 4.08 0.34
CA THR A 116 -0.06 5.44 0.54
C THR A 116 -0.63 6.05 -0.73
N ALA A 117 -0.05 5.77 -1.90
CA ALA A 117 -0.57 6.28 -3.19
C ALA A 117 -1.71 5.44 -3.78
N LYS A 118 -2.03 4.29 -3.17
CA LYS A 118 -3.09 3.40 -3.66
C LYS A 118 -4.45 4.10 -3.73
N GLU A 119 -4.85 4.81 -2.68
CA GLU A 119 -6.15 5.50 -2.62
C GLU A 119 -6.34 6.56 -3.72
N PRO A 120 -5.43 7.54 -3.90
CA PRO A 120 -5.58 8.56 -4.95
C PRO A 120 -5.55 7.95 -6.36
N THR A 121 -4.70 6.95 -6.63
CA THR A 121 -4.66 6.29 -7.95
C THR A 121 -5.94 5.50 -8.24
N GLN A 122 -6.56 4.87 -7.22
CA GLN A 122 -7.87 4.24 -7.39
C GLN A 122 -8.96 5.26 -7.72
N ASN A 123 -8.91 6.46 -7.10
CA ASN A 123 -9.88 7.51 -7.37
C ASN A 123 -9.74 8.07 -8.79
N SER A 124 -8.50 8.29 -9.25
CA SER A 124 -8.19 8.65 -10.65
C SER A 124 -8.74 7.62 -11.63
N LEU A 125 -8.49 6.33 -11.38
CA LEU A 125 -9.01 5.24 -12.22
C LEU A 125 -10.55 5.21 -12.25
N ALA A 126 -11.21 5.45 -11.12
CA ALA A 126 -12.67 5.48 -11.07
C ALA A 126 -13.22 6.64 -11.91
N LEU A 127 -12.64 7.84 -11.77
CA LEU A 127 -13.00 9.03 -12.55
C LEU A 127 -12.78 8.81 -14.05
N SER A 128 -11.66 8.23 -14.45
CA SER A 128 -11.35 7.96 -15.88
C SER A 128 -12.38 7.01 -16.52
N HIS A 129 -12.94 6.06 -15.76
CA HIS A 129 -14.02 5.18 -16.24
C HIS A 129 -15.38 5.89 -16.32
N LEU A 130 -15.67 6.84 -15.44
CA LEU A 130 -16.91 7.62 -15.46
C LEU A 130 -16.92 8.58 -16.66
N GLU A 131 -15.85 9.33 -16.88
CA GLU A 131 -15.72 10.26 -18.00
C GLU A 131 -15.73 9.56 -19.37
N GLY A 132 -15.11 8.37 -19.46
CA GLY A 132 -15.17 7.54 -20.66
C GLY A 132 -16.54 6.92 -20.91
N GLY A 133 -17.39 6.82 -19.88
CA GLY A 133 -18.76 6.34 -19.96
C GLY A 133 -19.76 7.41 -20.42
N GLU A 134 -19.53 8.69 -20.07
CA GLU A 134 -20.38 9.81 -20.51
C GLU A 134 -20.21 10.18 -22.00
N LYS A 135 -19.11 9.78 -22.63
CA LYS A 135 -18.86 10.03 -24.07
C LYS A 135 -19.50 8.99 -25.01
N ARG A 136 -20.48 8.20 -24.55
CA ARG A 136 -21.20 7.20 -25.36
C ARG A 136 -22.72 7.36 -25.29
#